data_AF-A0A9W6RXJ6-F1
#
_entry.id   AF-A0A9W6RXJ6-F1
#
_cell.length_a   1.000
_cell.length_b   1.000
_cell.length_c   1.000
_cell.angle_alpha   90.00
_cell.angle_beta   90.00
_cell.angle_gamma   90.00
#
_symmetry.space_group_name_H-M   'P 1'
#
loop_
_entity.id
_entity.type
_entity.pdbx_description
1 polymer ?
#
loop_
_entity_poly.entity_id
_entity_poly.type
_entity_poly.pdbx_seq_one_letter_code
_entity_poly.pdbx_strand_id
1 'polypeptide(L)'
;MARLRYEVSNDHEGTLYPAAVPATTVFLEVIADHPGQARMEALNALLDWWSCFVPDPGFENYDDPEHGPVNVCEGVEERVRAAADMLREVAMDHSDGGRHRPAVRELLRNLDDGRVARGG
;
A
#
# COMPACT_ATOMS: atom_id res chain seq x y z
N MET A 1 -18.70 6.67 7.13
CA MET A 1 -18.48 5.30 6.64
C MET A 1 -18.47 5.18 5.12
N ALA A 2 -19.28 5.93 4.36
CA ALA A 2 -19.20 5.93 2.89
C ALA A 2 -17.96 6.66 2.34
N ARG A 3 -17.54 7.76 2.97
CA ARG A 3 -16.39 8.57 2.55
C ARG A 3 -15.04 7.85 2.65
N LEU A 4 -14.83 7.11 3.74
CA LEU A 4 -13.61 6.32 3.93
C LEU A 4 -13.55 5.13 2.96
N ARG A 5 -14.67 4.47 2.67
CA ARG A 5 -14.73 3.40 1.66
C ARG A 5 -14.54 3.93 0.24
N TYR A 6 -15.06 5.11 -0.06
CA TYR A 6 -14.76 5.83 -1.29
C TYR A 6 -13.26 6.13 -1.30
N GLU A 7 -12.74 7.01 -0.45
CA GLU A 7 -11.33 7.45 -0.40
C GLU A 7 -10.29 6.31 -0.28
N VAL A 8 -10.65 5.14 0.25
CA VAL A 8 -9.75 3.98 0.45
C VAL A 8 -9.95 2.84 -0.57
N SER A 9 -11.14 2.69 -1.16
CA SER A 9 -11.36 1.65 -2.18
C SER A 9 -11.12 2.19 -3.59
N ASN A 10 -10.50 1.36 -4.42
CA ASN A 10 -10.06 1.60 -5.79
C ASN A 10 -11.22 1.78 -6.80
N ASP A 11 -12.14 2.72 -6.52
CA ASP A 11 -13.24 3.16 -7.42
C ASP A 11 -12.99 4.60 -7.91
N HIS A 12 -11.73 5.03 -7.94
CA HIS A 12 -11.35 6.40 -8.24
C HIS A 12 -10.63 6.52 -9.58
N GLU A 13 -10.83 7.67 -10.21
CA GLU A 13 -10.35 8.11 -11.52
C GLU A 13 -8.80 8.19 -11.67
N GLY A 14 -8.03 7.39 -10.93
CA GLY A 14 -6.58 7.23 -11.11
C GLY A 14 -5.68 8.08 -10.20
N THR A 15 -6.20 8.62 -9.10
CA THR A 15 -5.44 9.50 -8.19
C THR A 15 -5.19 8.87 -6.81
N LEU A 16 -4.04 9.20 -6.21
CA LEU A 16 -3.64 8.75 -4.88
C LEU A 16 -3.93 9.83 -3.83
N TYR A 17 -4.95 9.61 -2.98
CA TYR A 17 -5.37 10.57 -1.96
C TYR A 17 -4.52 10.51 -0.69
N PRO A 18 -4.51 11.56 0.15
CA PRO A 18 -3.80 11.56 1.44
C PRO A 18 -4.21 10.42 2.38
N ALA A 19 -5.44 9.94 2.27
CA ALA A 19 -5.93 8.79 3.03
C ALA A 19 -5.22 7.47 2.70
N ALA A 20 -4.48 7.39 1.59
CA ALA A 20 -3.67 6.23 1.24
C ALA A 20 -2.62 5.94 2.31
N VAL A 21 -2.04 6.99 2.92
CA VAL A 21 -1.01 6.87 3.94
C VAL A 21 -1.50 6.04 5.15
N PRO A 22 -2.56 6.42 5.88
CA PRO A 22 -3.08 5.59 6.97
C PRO A 22 -3.71 4.27 6.48
N ALA A 23 -4.24 4.22 5.26
CA ALA A 23 -4.81 3.00 4.70
C ALA A 23 -3.75 1.93 4.40
N THR A 24 -2.51 2.31 4.07
CA THR A 24 -1.39 1.39 3.89
C THR A 24 -1.15 0.57 5.16
N THR A 25 -1.22 1.17 6.35
CA THR A 25 -1.11 0.44 7.61
C THR A 25 -2.19 -0.63 7.73
N VAL A 26 -3.45 -0.28 7.45
CA VAL A 26 -4.57 -1.22 7.49
C VAL A 26 -4.39 -2.36 6.48
N PHE A 27 -3.93 -2.08 5.27
CA PHE A 27 -3.67 -3.13 4.28
C PHE A 27 -2.54 -4.05 4.70
N LEU A 28 -1.48 -3.53 5.31
CA LEU A 28 -0.37 -4.34 5.83
C LEU A 28 -0.84 -5.28 6.96
N GLU A 29 -1.71 -4.81 7.85
CA GLU A 29 -2.36 -5.65 8.87
C GLU A 29 -3.20 -6.76 8.22
N VAL A 30 -4.01 -6.42 7.21
CA VAL A 30 -4.80 -7.41 6.46
C VAL A 30 -3.92 -8.46 5.78
N ILE A 31 -2.79 -8.03 5.21
CA ILE A 31 -1.84 -8.94 4.57
C ILE A 31 -1.23 -9.92 5.57
N ALA A 32 -0.87 -9.44 6.76
CA ALA A 32 -0.31 -10.27 7.82
C ALA A 32 -1.35 -11.30 8.31
N ASP A 33 -2.53 -10.83 8.73
CA ASP A 33 -3.41 -11.60 9.61
C ASP A 33 -4.52 -12.37 8.89
N HIS A 34 -4.84 -12.02 7.63
CA HIS A 34 -6.01 -12.55 6.94
C HIS A 34 -5.65 -13.28 5.64
N PRO A 35 -5.21 -14.56 5.70
CA PRO A 35 -4.95 -15.35 4.50
C PRO A 35 -6.19 -15.46 3.61
N GLY A 36 -5.96 -15.73 2.33
CA GLY A 36 -7.01 -15.92 1.33
C GLY A 36 -7.30 -14.66 0.53
N GLN A 37 -8.58 -14.44 0.22
CA GLN A 37 -9.00 -13.36 -0.68
C GLN A 37 -8.69 -11.97 -0.10
N ALA A 38 -8.88 -11.77 1.21
CA ALA A 38 -8.65 -10.47 1.85
C ALA A 38 -7.19 -10.00 1.68
N ARG A 39 -6.21 -10.87 1.96
CA ARG A 39 -4.79 -10.62 1.68
C ARG A 39 -4.53 -10.28 0.21
N MET A 40 -5.15 -11.00 -0.72
CA MET A 40 -4.96 -10.74 -2.15
C MET A 40 -5.48 -9.37 -2.57
N GLU A 41 -6.67 -8.98 -2.11
CA GLU A 41 -7.22 -7.65 -2.43
C GLU A 41 -6.35 -6.53 -1.84
N ALA A 42 -5.86 -6.69 -0.61
CA ALA A 42 -4.95 -5.73 0.01
C ALA A 42 -3.61 -5.62 -0.74
N LEU A 43 -3.04 -6.74 -1.21
CA LEU A 43 -1.83 -6.74 -2.03
C LEU A 43 -2.03 -6.05 -3.37
N ASN A 44 -3.15 -6.34 -4.05
CA ASN A 44 -3.47 -5.71 -5.34
C ASN A 44 -3.63 -4.20 -5.19
N ALA A 45 -4.33 -3.74 -4.15
CA ALA A 45 -4.49 -2.31 -3.88
C ALA A 45 -3.15 -1.61 -3.65
N LEU A 46 -2.25 -2.20 -2.85
CA LEU A 46 -0.91 -1.64 -2.64
C LEU A 46 -0.08 -1.62 -3.94
N LEU A 47 -0.16 -2.66 -4.77
CA LEU A 47 0.57 -2.72 -6.04
C LEU A 47 0.05 -1.68 -7.05
N ASP A 48 -1.26 -1.47 -7.11
CA ASP A 48 -1.90 -0.44 -7.94
C ASP A 48 -1.41 0.95 -7.52
N TRP A 49 -1.40 1.24 -6.21
CA TRP A 49 -0.91 2.51 -5.68
C TRP A 49 0.57 2.73 -5.97
N TRP A 50 1.37 1.66 -5.97
CA TRP A 50 2.80 1.74 -6.25
C TRP A 50 3.12 2.01 -7.73
N SER A 51 2.24 1.60 -8.65
CA SER A 51 2.58 1.48 -10.07
C SER A 51 1.76 2.37 -11.00
N CYS A 52 0.53 2.69 -10.60
CA CYS A 52 -0.48 3.26 -11.51
C CYS A 52 -0.87 4.70 -11.16
N PHE A 53 -0.76 5.10 -9.89
CA PHE A 53 -1.35 6.36 -9.44
C PHE A 53 -0.33 7.38 -8.95
N VAL A 54 -0.69 8.63 -9.14
CA VAL A 54 0.03 9.84 -8.71
C VAL A 54 -0.98 10.69 -7.95
N PRO A 55 -0.61 11.40 -6.88
CA PRO A 55 -1.51 12.38 -6.27
C PRO A 55 -1.83 13.51 -7.25
N ASP A 56 -3.11 13.90 -7.33
CA ASP A 56 -3.52 15.10 -8.07
C ASP A 56 -3.01 16.37 -7.35
N PRO A 57 -2.89 17.51 -8.05
CA PRO A 57 -2.50 18.77 -7.43
C PRO A 57 -3.37 19.13 -6.22
N GLY A 58 -2.75 19.34 -5.06
CA GLY A 58 -3.40 19.60 -3.78
C GLY A 58 -3.59 18.36 -2.89
N PHE A 59 -3.23 17.16 -3.35
CA PHE A 59 -3.30 15.90 -2.60
C PHE A 59 -1.93 15.29 -2.31
N GLU A 60 -0.85 16.00 -2.60
CA GLU A 60 0.52 15.49 -2.48
C GLU A 60 0.95 15.27 -1.04
N ASN A 61 0.27 15.91 -0.08
CA ASN A 61 0.64 15.87 1.32
C ASN A 61 -0.48 15.28 2.18
N TYR A 62 -0.07 14.44 3.12
CA TYR A 62 -0.87 13.97 4.23
C TYR A 62 -0.41 14.67 5.51
N ASP A 63 -1.34 15.29 6.22
CA ASP A 63 -1.08 15.85 7.54
C ASP A 63 -1.02 14.71 8.58
N ASP A 64 0.17 14.15 8.77
CA ASP A 64 0.38 13.11 9.79
C ASP A 64 0.25 13.73 11.19
N PRO A 65 -0.71 13.28 12.01
CA PRO A 65 -0.97 13.88 13.31
C PRO A 65 0.17 13.69 14.32
N GLU A 66 1.07 12.73 14.08
CA GLU A 66 2.17 12.41 14.98
C GLU A 66 3.50 13.03 14.53
N HIS A 67 3.72 13.13 13.21
CA HIS A 67 5.03 13.50 12.64
C HIS A 67 5.01 14.77 11.78
N GLY A 68 3.84 15.38 11.57
CA GLY A 68 3.66 16.54 10.70
C GLY A 68 3.43 16.16 9.23
N PRO A 69 3.34 17.14 8.31
CA PRO A 69 3.00 16.87 6.92
C PRO A 69 4.08 15.99 6.25
N VAL A 70 3.63 14.95 5.55
CA VAL A 70 4.46 14.03 4.77
C VAL A 70 3.94 13.93 3.34
N ASN A 71 4.83 13.78 2.37
CA ASN A 71 4.41 13.48 1.01
C ASN A 71 3.68 12.12 0.98
N VAL A 72 2.55 12.03 0.27
CA VAL A 72 1.72 10.81 0.26
C VAL A 72 2.49 9.59 -0.25
N CYS A 73 3.28 9.75 -1.31
CA CYS A 73 4.08 8.65 -1.84
C CYS A 73 5.17 8.22 -0.86
N GLU A 74 5.86 9.17 -0.23
CA GLU A 74 6.86 8.89 0.81
C GLU A 74 6.23 8.20 2.01
N GLY A 75 5.07 8.67 2.49
CA GLY A 75 4.38 8.12 3.65
C GLY A 75 3.87 6.69 3.44
N VAL A 76 3.45 6.37 2.20
CA VAL A 76 3.11 4.99 1.79
C VAL A 76 4.38 4.13 1.72
N GLU A 77 5.45 4.64 1.10
CA GLU A 77 6.72 3.92 0.97
C GLU A 77 7.31 3.59 2.33
N GLU A 78 7.38 4.56 3.25
CA GLU A 78 7.94 4.39 4.59
C GLU A 78 7.20 3.29 5.37
N ARG A 79 5.87 3.24 5.28
CA ARG A 79 5.06 2.22 5.96
C ARG A 79 5.30 0.83 5.39
N VAL A 80 5.39 0.69 4.06
CA VAL A 80 5.73 -0.59 3.43
C VAL A 80 7.17 -0.99 3.72
N ARG A 81 8.10 -0.04 3.76
CA ARG A 81 9.50 -0.26 4.14
C ARG A 81 9.62 -0.77 5.58
N ALA A 82 8.88 -0.16 6.51
CA ALA A 82 8.84 -0.60 7.90
C ALA A 82 8.26 -2.03 8.05
N ALA A 83 7.38 -2.44 7.14
CA ALA A 83 6.78 -3.78 7.12
C ALA A 83 7.55 -4.80 6.26
N ALA A 84 8.75 -4.48 5.75
CA ALA A 84 9.47 -5.34 4.82
C ALA A 84 9.77 -6.74 5.37
N ASP A 85 10.12 -6.86 6.66
CA ASP A 85 10.38 -8.17 7.27
C ASP A 85 9.11 -9.03 7.36
N MET A 86 7.97 -8.43 7.75
CA MET A 86 6.67 -9.11 7.71
C MET A 86 6.33 -9.57 6.29
N LEU A 87 6.53 -8.72 5.29
CA LEU A 87 6.28 -9.08 3.88
C LEU A 87 7.20 -10.24 3.43
N ARG A 88 8.46 -10.29 3.88
CA ARG A 88 9.35 -11.43 3.61
C ARG A 88 8.83 -12.72 4.22
N GLU A 89 8.29 -12.68 5.44
CA GLU A 89 7.65 -13.84 6.07
C GLU A 89 6.43 -14.31 5.26
N VAL A 90 5.55 -13.38 4.87
CA VAL A 90 4.36 -13.69 4.05
C VAL A 90 4.76 -14.25 2.68
N ALA A 91 5.89 -13.83 2.08
CA ALA A 91 6.39 -14.38 0.83
C ALA A 91 6.84 -15.87 0.94
N MET A 92 7.13 -16.32 2.16
CA MET A 92 7.48 -17.69 2.49
C MET A 92 6.27 -18.51 2.96
N ASP A 93 5.13 -17.88 3.24
CA ASP A 93 3.89 -18.54 3.63
C ASP A 93 3.29 -19.35 2.47
N HIS A 94 2.91 -20.59 2.76
CA HIS A 94 2.31 -21.56 1.83
C HIS A 94 0.78 -21.68 1.96
N SER A 95 0.17 -20.89 2.85
CA SER A 95 -1.29 -20.81 3.00
C SER A 95 -1.96 -20.51 1.65
N ASP A 96 -3.17 -21.08 1.45
CA ASP A 96 -3.95 -20.98 0.22
C ASP A 96 -3.20 -21.38 -1.06
N GLY A 97 -2.23 -22.28 -0.94
CA GLY A 97 -1.39 -22.73 -2.04
C GLY A 97 -0.35 -21.70 -2.49
N GLY A 98 -0.11 -20.65 -1.70
CA GLY A 98 0.92 -19.64 -1.95
C GLY A 98 0.61 -18.70 -3.12
N ARG A 99 -0.68 -18.52 -3.47
CA ARG A 99 -1.11 -17.66 -4.59
C ARG A 99 -0.71 -16.20 -4.43
N HIS A 100 -0.54 -15.71 -3.20
CA HIS A 100 -0.15 -14.35 -2.86
C HIS A 100 1.33 -14.06 -3.04
N ARG A 101 2.19 -15.09 -3.01
CA ARG A 101 3.65 -14.94 -2.97
C ARG A 101 4.22 -14.16 -4.16
N PRO A 102 3.72 -14.31 -5.41
CA PRO A 102 4.18 -13.49 -6.53
C PRO A 102 3.95 -11.99 -6.29
N ALA A 103 2.75 -11.61 -5.82
CA ALA A 103 2.39 -10.21 -5.55
C ALA A 103 3.24 -9.61 -4.43
N VAL A 104 3.45 -10.36 -3.34
CA VAL A 104 4.33 -9.92 -2.24
C VAL A 104 5.77 -9.72 -2.71
N ARG A 105 6.30 -10.62 -3.55
CA ARG A 105 7.65 -10.50 -4.11
C ARG A 105 7.78 -9.32 -5.08
N GLU A 106 6.71 -8.98 -5.79
CA GLU A 106 6.66 -7.80 -6.64
C GLU A 106 6.71 -6.53 -5.80
N LEU A 107 5.92 -6.45 -4.73
CA LEU A 107 5.93 -5.32 -3.79
C LEU A 107 7.32 -5.12 -3.17
N LEU A 108 7.94 -6.20 -2.68
CA LEU A 108 9.30 -6.16 -2.12
C LEU A 108 10.34 -5.72 -3.15
N ARG A 109 10.22 -6.16 -4.41
CA ARG A 109 11.13 -5.74 -5.48
C ARG A 109 10.98 -4.27 -5.81
N ASN A 110 9.75 -3.76 -5.88
CA ASN A 110 9.51 -2.34 -6.13
C ASN A 110 10.15 -1.48 -5.02
N LEU A 111 10.08 -1.93 -3.77
CA LEU A 111 10.74 -1.29 -2.64
C LEU A 111 12.27 -1.33 -2.75
N ASP A 112 12.85 -2.49 -3.07
CA ASP A 112 14.32 -2.67 -3.19
C ASP A 112 14.91 -1.87 -4.37
N ASP A 113 14.17 -1.76 -5.48
CA ASP A 113 14.57 -0.98 -6.66
C ASP A 113 14.52 0.54 -6.41
N GLY A 114 14.09 0.98 -5.21
CA GLY A 114 13.92 2.40 -4.89
C GLY A 114 12.88 3.09 -5.76
N ARG A 115 11.91 2.32 -6.30
CA ARG A 115 10.80 2.91 -7.03
C ARG A 115 9.89 3.59 -6.01
N VAL A 116 9.96 4.90 -5.95
CA VAL A 116 8.95 5.71 -5.25
C VAL A 116 7.62 5.50 -5.97
N ALA A 117 6.52 5.33 -5.23
CA ALA A 117 5.17 5.46 -5.79
C ALA A 117 5.15 6.77 -6.59
N ARG A 118 4.93 6.69 -7.90
CA ARG A 118 5.41 7.70 -8.86
C ARG A 118 5.19 9.13 -8.34
N GLY A 119 6.28 9.86 -8.16
CA GLY A 119 6.32 11.24 -7.74
C GLY A 119 7.61 11.84 -8.26
N GLY A 120 7.52 12.46 -9.44
CA GLY A 120 8.60 13.17 -10.13
C GLY A 120 8.01 14.29 -10.94
#